data_AF-A0A2K0U1C7-F1
#
_entry.id   AF-A0A2K0U1C7-F1
#
_cell.length_a   1.000
_cell.length_b   1.000
_cell.length_c   1.000
_cell.angle_alpha   90.00
_cell.angle_beta   90.00
_cell.angle_gamma   90.00
#
_symmetry.space_group_name_H-M   'P 1'
#
loop_
_entity.id
_entity.type
_entity.pdbx_description
1 polymer ?
#
loop_
_entity_poly.entity_id
_entity_poly.type
_entity_poly.pdbx_seq_one_letter_code
_entity_poly.pdbx_strand_id
1 'polypeptide(L)'
;MARQKKAARDNAADTSMGFTPERFERELKDLASKAKNDTWSNRVLGQVVLYVKTLVLLTLLGVYSNASQLALSPVYGSVPAVAWHSKALMAGSFVGWAGNLAFRQLLPISTEQLLPLVALYVPVMQCFLYRFSQTLGPSYGPLLTEGVTLVPMAILTAASVADNLEGVDLSSMPKVLGDAVPGVGSWATFKLVEHIAEKLLQKHIGTMFWYTRMGMEIFLAGSYTVFAPSKYLALAIPALVHTAMFNPHVDTPTAMELLNTTMLTDNWMILDRRESVTGYISVVEQTRSKMRVLRADHSLLGGDWAEWRGNQVTEPIYAIFVMLEAVRLVEREVPVADADAKALVM
;
A
#
# COMPACT_ATOMS: atom_id res chain seq x y z
N MET A 1 -11.37 -57.37 -23.76
CA MET A 1 -12.17 -56.29 -24.39
C MET A 1 -11.66 -54.95 -23.85
N ALA A 2 -10.56 -54.38 -24.34
CA ALA A 2 -10.36 -53.68 -25.62
C ALA A 2 -11.20 -52.39 -25.78
N ARG A 3 -10.63 -51.24 -25.37
CA ARG A 3 -10.54 -50.03 -26.21
C ARG A 3 -9.56 -49.01 -25.60
N GLN A 4 -8.29 -49.17 -25.95
CA GLN A 4 -7.34 -48.07 -26.03
C GLN A 4 -7.81 -47.09 -27.13
N LYS A 5 -7.90 -45.80 -26.81
CA LYS A 5 -8.15 -44.74 -27.79
C LYS A 5 -6.80 -44.23 -28.26
N LYS A 6 -6.44 -44.58 -29.50
CA LYS A 6 -5.19 -44.27 -30.19
C LYS A 6 -5.37 -43.01 -31.04
N ALA A 7 -4.31 -42.21 -31.07
CA ALA A 7 -3.87 -41.26 -32.10
C ALA A 7 -4.63 -39.94 -32.32
N ALA A 8 -3.95 -38.84 -31.98
CA ALA A 8 -3.74 -37.72 -32.89
C ALA A 8 -2.23 -37.43 -32.86
N ARG A 9 -1.49 -38.11 -33.74
CA ARG A 9 -0.04 -37.98 -33.92
C ARG A 9 0.20 -37.72 -35.39
N ASP A 10 -0.24 -36.56 -35.86
CA ASP A 10 0.05 -36.01 -37.18
C ASP A 10 0.34 -34.52 -36.99
N ASN A 11 1.62 -34.15 -37.06
CA ASN A 11 2.16 -32.84 -37.46
C ASN A 11 3.70 -32.87 -37.37
N ALA A 12 4.30 -33.94 -37.89
CA ALA A 12 5.75 -34.06 -38.03
C ALA A 12 6.07 -34.84 -39.31
N ALA A 13 5.58 -34.33 -40.45
CA ALA A 13 6.08 -34.68 -41.77
C ALA A 13 5.57 -33.60 -42.74
N ASP A 14 6.48 -32.72 -43.18
CA ASP A 14 6.81 -32.55 -44.60
C ASP A 14 7.42 -31.14 -44.84
N THR A 15 8.71 -31.02 -44.54
CA THR A 15 9.53 -29.85 -44.86
C THR A 15 10.15 -29.93 -46.27
N SER A 16 9.59 -30.74 -47.19
CA SER A 16 10.27 -31.03 -48.47
C SER A 16 9.44 -30.93 -49.75
N MET A 17 8.20 -30.40 -49.73
CA MET A 17 7.42 -30.21 -50.96
C MET A 17 7.17 -28.73 -51.28
N GLY A 18 7.46 -28.40 -52.55
CA GLY A 18 7.72 -27.05 -53.05
C GLY A 18 6.56 -26.06 -53.05
N PHE A 19 6.92 -24.82 -53.36
CA PHE A 19 6.06 -23.66 -53.62
C PHE A 19 4.86 -24.04 -54.51
N THR A 20 3.70 -24.31 -53.91
CA THR A 20 2.44 -24.49 -54.64
C THR A 20 1.63 -23.18 -54.58
N PRO A 21 1.00 -22.74 -55.68
CA PRO A 21 0.21 -21.50 -55.73
C PRO A 21 -0.90 -21.44 -54.67
N GLU A 22 -1.47 -22.59 -54.34
CA GLU A 22 -2.56 -22.73 -53.37
C GLU A 22 -2.12 -22.46 -51.92
N ARG A 23 -0.88 -22.81 -51.56
CA ARG A 23 -0.30 -22.45 -50.25
C ARG A 23 -0.01 -20.97 -50.17
N PHE A 24 0.47 -20.36 -51.26
CA PHE A 24 0.67 -18.91 -51.36
C PHE A 24 -0.63 -18.14 -51.22
N GLU A 25 -1.70 -18.57 -51.88
CA GLU A 25 -3.02 -17.95 -51.71
C GLU A 25 -3.58 -18.13 -50.29
N ARG A 26 -3.33 -19.27 -49.65
CA ARG A 26 -3.69 -19.46 -48.23
C ARG A 26 -2.85 -18.59 -47.30
N GLU A 27 -1.55 -18.49 -47.52
CA GLU A 27 -0.67 -17.60 -46.74
C GLU A 27 -1.04 -16.13 -46.97
N LEU A 28 -1.36 -15.71 -48.20
CA LEU A 28 -1.82 -14.34 -48.50
C LEU A 28 -3.19 -14.05 -47.90
N LYS A 29 -4.12 -15.00 -47.89
CA LYS A 29 -5.42 -14.86 -47.21
C LYS A 29 -5.25 -14.84 -45.69
N ASP A 30 -4.37 -15.67 -45.13
CA ASP A 30 -4.06 -15.67 -43.70
C ASP A 30 -3.38 -14.35 -43.29
N LEU A 31 -2.41 -13.87 -44.07
CA LEU A 31 -1.75 -12.57 -43.89
C LEU A 31 -2.72 -11.39 -44.07
N ALA A 32 -3.62 -11.44 -45.05
CA ALA A 32 -4.64 -10.42 -45.24
C ALA A 32 -5.67 -10.43 -44.09
N SER A 33 -6.01 -11.60 -43.56
CA SER A 33 -6.89 -11.73 -42.40
C SER A 33 -6.22 -11.24 -41.11
N LYS A 34 -4.93 -11.54 -40.92
CA LYS A 34 -4.10 -11.00 -39.83
C LYS A 34 -3.94 -9.49 -39.95
N ALA A 35 -3.66 -8.96 -41.14
CA ALA A 35 -3.53 -7.53 -41.40
C ALA A 35 -4.87 -6.77 -41.23
N LYS A 36 -5.99 -7.41 -41.57
CA LYS A 36 -7.34 -6.85 -41.34
C LYS A 36 -7.70 -6.80 -39.86
N ASN A 37 -7.28 -7.79 -39.07
CA ASN A 37 -7.41 -7.80 -37.61
C ASN A 37 -6.40 -6.88 -36.91
N ASP A 38 -5.27 -6.57 -37.55
CA ASP A 38 -4.27 -5.60 -37.09
C ASP A 38 -4.67 -4.16 -37.46
N THR A 39 -5.95 -3.84 -37.19
CA THR A 39 -6.56 -2.54 -37.46
C THR A 39 -5.90 -1.47 -36.58
N TRP A 40 -5.70 -0.26 -37.13
CA TRP A 40 -5.19 0.90 -36.39
C TRP A 40 -5.88 1.11 -35.02
N SER A 41 -7.19 0.84 -34.94
CA SER A 41 -7.95 0.88 -33.69
C SER A 41 -7.42 -0.07 -32.60
N ASN A 42 -7.00 -1.29 -32.97
CA ASN A 42 -6.49 -2.27 -32.01
C ASN A 42 -5.10 -1.89 -31.49
N ARG A 43 -4.27 -1.25 -32.33
CA ARG A 43 -2.97 -0.73 -31.90
C ARG A 43 -3.12 0.46 -30.96
N VAL A 44 -4.00 1.42 -31.28
CA VAL A 44 -4.30 2.56 -30.40
C VAL A 44 -4.89 2.07 -29.07
N LEU A 45 -5.84 1.12 -29.12
CA LEU A 45 -6.42 0.53 -27.91
C LEU A 45 -5.35 -0.16 -27.05
N GLY A 46 -4.44 -0.91 -27.67
CA GLY A 46 -3.30 -1.55 -26.98
C GLY A 46 -2.40 -0.52 -26.27
N GLN A 47 -2.05 0.57 -26.94
CA GLN A 47 -1.26 1.64 -26.34
C GLN A 47 -1.98 2.33 -25.18
N VAL A 48 -3.27 2.64 -25.35
CA VAL A 48 -4.09 3.24 -24.28
C VAL A 48 -4.14 2.33 -23.06
N VAL A 49 -4.31 1.02 -23.26
CA VAL A 49 -4.32 0.05 -22.15
C VAL A 49 -2.97 0.05 -21.40
N LEU A 50 -1.84 0.10 -22.09
CA LEU A 50 -0.52 0.17 -21.45
C LEU A 50 -0.35 1.46 -20.64
N TYR A 51 -0.75 2.61 -21.19
CA TYR A 51 -0.71 3.89 -20.46
C TYR A 51 -1.62 3.88 -19.23
N VAL A 52 -2.84 3.35 -19.35
CA VAL A 52 -3.78 3.24 -18.22
C VAL A 52 -3.21 2.32 -17.14
N LYS A 53 -2.64 1.17 -17.50
CA LYS A 53 -1.97 0.28 -16.55
C LYS A 53 -0.84 0.98 -15.80
N THR A 54 0.04 1.66 -16.52
CA THR A 54 1.13 2.45 -15.94
C THR A 54 0.60 3.52 -14.99
N LEU A 55 -0.42 4.27 -15.40
CA LEU A 55 -1.02 5.30 -14.56
C LEU A 55 -1.63 4.72 -13.29
N VAL A 56 -2.34 3.60 -13.38
CA VAL A 56 -2.92 2.91 -12.21
C VAL A 56 -1.82 2.44 -11.25
N LEU A 57 -0.76 1.81 -11.76
CA LEU A 57 0.36 1.34 -10.94
C LEU A 57 1.08 2.49 -10.21
N LEU A 58 1.36 3.59 -10.91
CA LEU A 58 1.97 4.78 -10.31
C LEU A 58 1.02 5.44 -9.30
N THR A 59 -0.28 5.43 -9.58
CA THR A 59 -1.30 5.94 -8.65
C THR A 59 -1.32 5.13 -7.37
N LEU A 60 -1.38 3.80 -7.48
CA LEU A 60 -1.38 2.89 -6.33
C LEU A 60 -0.11 3.07 -5.50
N LEU A 61 1.07 3.13 -6.11
CA LEU A 61 2.33 3.32 -5.38
C LEU A 61 2.40 4.69 -4.70
N GLY A 62 1.91 5.76 -5.34
CA GLY A 62 1.87 7.11 -4.74
C GLY A 62 1.00 7.17 -3.49
N VAL A 63 -0.16 6.50 -3.51
CA VAL A 63 -1.00 6.36 -2.31
C VAL A 63 -0.35 5.44 -1.27
N TYR A 64 0.28 4.35 -1.71
CA TYR A 64 0.95 3.38 -0.82
C TYR A 64 2.14 3.99 -0.08
N SER A 65 2.90 4.87 -0.73
CA SER A 65 4.01 5.61 -0.11
C SER A 65 3.52 6.41 1.11
N ASN A 66 2.41 7.14 0.97
CA ASN A 66 1.81 7.87 2.08
C ASN A 66 1.25 6.93 3.16
N ALA A 67 0.56 5.86 2.76
CA ALA A 67 0.05 4.87 3.71
C ALA A 67 1.17 4.23 4.55
N SER A 68 2.32 3.92 3.93
CA SER A 68 3.51 3.38 4.59
C SER A 68 4.07 4.34 5.63
N GLN A 69 4.22 5.64 5.31
CA GLN A 69 4.67 6.62 6.31
C GLN A 69 3.70 6.74 7.48
N LEU A 70 2.40 6.77 7.19
CA LEU A 70 1.36 6.84 8.21
C LEU A 70 1.42 5.60 9.11
N ALA A 71 1.63 4.41 8.57
CA ALA A 71 1.74 3.17 9.33
C ALA A 71 2.95 3.16 10.30
N LEU A 72 4.08 3.76 9.90
CA LEU A 72 5.31 3.83 10.72
C LEU A 72 5.25 4.87 11.83
N SER A 73 4.51 5.96 11.60
CA SER A 73 4.45 7.11 12.52
C SER A 73 4.17 6.74 13.99
N PRO A 74 3.27 5.80 14.35
CA PRO A 74 2.94 5.56 15.75
C PRO A 74 3.97 4.74 16.54
N VAL A 75 4.94 4.14 15.82
CA VAL A 75 5.96 3.28 16.41
C VAL A 75 7.30 3.99 16.47
N TYR A 76 7.64 4.72 15.42
CA TYR A 76 8.95 5.36 15.27
C TYR A 76 8.89 6.89 15.30
N GLY A 77 7.69 7.49 15.30
CA GLY A 77 7.47 8.91 15.12
C GLY A 77 7.42 9.33 13.64
N SER A 78 6.75 10.45 13.36
CA SER A 78 6.62 10.99 12.00
C SER A 78 7.93 11.53 11.44
N VAL A 79 8.74 12.21 12.25
CA VAL A 79 10.03 12.78 11.81
C VAL A 79 11.02 11.68 11.41
N PRO A 80 11.24 10.61 12.21
CA PRO A 80 12.15 9.55 11.82
C PRO A 80 11.64 8.71 10.65
N ALA A 81 10.32 8.54 10.51
CA ALA A 81 9.72 7.84 9.37
C ALA A 81 10.04 8.51 8.03
N VAL A 82 10.04 9.85 7.97
CA VAL A 82 10.32 10.59 6.73
C VAL A 82 11.81 10.58 6.34
N ALA A 83 12.72 10.42 7.32
CA ALA A 83 14.16 10.64 7.12
C ALA A 83 14.79 9.80 5.99
N TRP A 84 14.33 8.55 5.83
CA TRP A 84 14.82 7.62 4.80
C TRP A 84 13.82 7.35 3.68
N HIS A 85 12.55 7.71 3.86
CA HIS A 85 11.45 7.34 2.98
C HIS A 85 11.70 7.67 1.50
N SER A 86 12.00 8.93 1.20
CA SER A 86 12.24 9.35 -0.19
C SER A 86 13.45 8.66 -0.82
N LYS A 87 14.49 8.34 -0.02
CA LYS A 87 15.69 7.65 -0.50
C LYS A 87 15.40 6.18 -0.76
N ALA A 88 14.63 5.54 0.12
CA ALA A 88 14.21 4.14 -0.02
C ALA A 88 13.33 3.96 -1.27
N LEU A 89 12.37 4.85 -1.50
CA LEU A 89 11.56 4.88 -2.71
C LEU A 89 12.40 5.07 -3.96
N MET A 90 13.26 6.08 -3.99
CA MET A 90 14.11 6.35 -5.15
C MET A 90 15.03 5.16 -5.46
N ALA A 91 15.64 4.57 -4.44
CA ALA A 91 16.48 3.38 -4.60
C ALA A 91 15.68 2.18 -5.10
N GLY A 92 14.52 1.90 -4.50
CA GLY A 92 13.63 0.81 -4.91
C GLY A 92 13.12 0.98 -6.34
N SER A 93 12.63 2.17 -6.69
CA SER A 93 12.18 2.47 -8.05
C SER A 93 13.31 2.39 -9.08
N PHE A 94 14.51 2.87 -8.74
CA PHE A 94 15.68 2.74 -9.61
C PHE A 94 16.07 1.28 -9.84
N VAL A 95 16.14 0.47 -8.78
CA VAL A 95 16.44 -0.97 -8.87
C VAL A 95 15.36 -1.70 -9.68
N GLY A 96 14.09 -1.37 -9.46
CA GLY A 96 12.96 -1.92 -10.22
C GLY A 96 13.06 -1.61 -11.70
N TRP A 97 13.25 -0.33 -12.04
CA TRP A 97 13.36 0.14 -13.41
C TRP A 97 14.58 -0.45 -14.13
N ALA A 98 15.77 -0.33 -13.55
CA ALA A 98 17.01 -0.79 -14.18
C ALA A 98 17.11 -2.33 -14.21
N GLY A 99 16.46 -3.02 -13.27
CA GLY A 99 16.48 -4.47 -13.13
C GLY A 99 15.34 -5.20 -13.83
N ASN A 100 14.43 -4.50 -14.53
CA ASN A 100 13.21 -5.10 -15.10
C ASN A 100 13.52 -6.32 -16.00
N LEU A 101 14.54 -6.22 -16.86
CA LEU A 101 14.97 -7.33 -17.72
C LEU A 101 15.49 -8.53 -16.91
N ALA A 102 16.25 -8.28 -15.85
CA ALA A 102 16.76 -9.34 -14.98
C ALA A 102 15.61 -10.03 -14.23
N PHE A 103 14.62 -9.27 -13.73
CA PHE A 103 13.43 -9.86 -13.10
C PHE A 103 12.66 -10.73 -14.07
N ARG A 104 12.48 -10.30 -15.33
CA ARG A 104 11.78 -11.05 -16.36
C ARG A 104 12.48 -12.36 -16.73
N GLN A 105 13.81 -12.41 -16.62
CA GLN A 105 14.60 -13.59 -16.92
C GLN A 105 14.75 -14.54 -15.72
N LEU A 106 14.86 -14.01 -14.51
CA LEU A 106 15.17 -14.77 -13.30
C LEU A 106 13.92 -15.25 -12.55
N LEU A 107 12.82 -14.48 -12.58
CA LEU A 107 11.62 -14.84 -11.84
C LEU A 107 10.71 -15.73 -12.69
N PRO A 108 10.19 -16.83 -12.13
CA PRO A 108 9.21 -17.67 -12.82
C PRO A 108 7.81 -17.04 -12.91
N ILE A 109 7.60 -15.89 -12.26
CA ILE A 109 6.32 -15.19 -12.10
C ILE A 109 6.52 -13.73 -12.52
N SER A 110 5.53 -13.13 -13.17
CA SER A 110 5.63 -11.71 -13.55
C SER A 110 5.67 -10.80 -12.31
N THR A 111 6.40 -9.69 -12.42
CA THR A 111 6.49 -8.66 -11.37
C THR A 111 5.11 -8.15 -10.97
N GLU A 112 4.20 -7.98 -11.93
CA GLU A 112 2.81 -7.58 -11.71
C GLU A 112 2.06 -8.55 -10.80
N GLN A 113 2.25 -9.86 -10.98
CA GLN A 113 1.56 -10.89 -10.19
C GLN A 113 2.11 -11.04 -8.77
N LEU A 114 3.31 -10.53 -8.50
CA LEU A 114 3.92 -10.52 -7.17
C LEU A 114 3.47 -9.31 -6.33
N LEU A 115 3.08 -8.19 -6.96
CA LEU A 115 2.59 -7.00 -6.27
C LEU A 115 1.52 -7.27 -5.22
N PRO A 116 0.38 -7.93 -5.54
CA PRO A 116 -0.65 -8.16 -4.54
C PRO A 116 -0.20 -9.09 -3.43
N LEU A 117 0.67 -10.07 -3.73
CA LEU A 117 1.21 -10.97 -2.71
C LEU A 117 2.06 -10.18 -1.71
N VAL A 118 2.97 -9.33 -2.17
CA VAL A 118 3.79 -8.48 -1.30
C VAL A 118 2.90 -7.52 -0.51
N ALA A 119 1.96 -6.83 -1.15
CA ALA A 119 1.06 -5.89 -0.49
C ALA A 119 0.24 -6.53 0.65
N LEU A 120 -0.23 -7.77 0.46
CA LEU A 120 -0.98 -8.51 1.48
C LEU A 120 -0.12 -8.94 2.68
N TYR A 121 1.19 -9.10 2.48
CA TYR A 121 2.13 -9.45 3.55
C TYR A 121 2.68 -8.25 4.32
N VAL A 122 2.50 -7.01 3.82
CA VAL A 122 3.00 -5.80 4.50
C VAL A 122 2.48 -5.67 5.94
N PRO A 123 1.16 -5.77 6.23
CA PRO A 123 0.64 -5.78 7.60
C PRO A 123 1.32 -6.78 8.53
N VAL A 124 1.65 -7.96 8.02
CA VAL A 124 2.29 -9.05 8.78
C VAL A 124 3.73 -8.66 9.12
N MET A 125 4.47 -8.18 8.12
CA MET A 125 5.86 -7.77 8.29
C MET A 125 5.99 -6.58 9.25
N GLN A 126 5.11 -5.59 9.13
CA GLN A 126 5.06 -4.45 10.06
C GLN A 126 4.75 -4.92 11.48
N CYS A 127 3.67 -5.70 11.67
CA CYS A 127 3.30 -6.23 12.98
C CYS A 127 4.43 -7.03 13.63
N PHE A 128 5.20 -7.79 12.84
CA PHE A 128 6.36 -8.52 13.32
C PHE A 128 7.52 -7.60 13.70
N LEU A 129 7.90 -6.67 12.84
CA LEU A 129 9.04 -5.76 13.05
C LEU A 129 8.81 -4.74 14.17
N TYR A 130 7.57 -4.31 14.39
CA TYR A 130 7.22 -3.40 15.49
C TYR A 130 7.52 -3.98 16.87
N ARG A 131 7.56 -5.32 17.01
CA ARG A 131 7.97 -5.99 18.25
C ARG A 131 9.44 -5.74 18.60
N PHE A 132 10.26 -5.44 17.59
CA PHE A 132 11.68 -5.11 17.74
C PHE A 132 11.94 -3.60 17.69
N SER A 133 10.90 -2.77 17.76
CA SER A 133 11.03 -1.31 17.69
C SER A 133 11.97 -0.72 18.76
N GLN A 134 11.97 -1.29 19.98
CA GLN A 134 12.86 -0.86 21.07
C GLN A 134 14.34 -1.07 20.74
N THR A 135 14.70 -2.15 20.04
CA THR A 135 16.09 -2.46 19.68
C THR A 135 16.55 -1.75 18.41
N LEU A 136 15.65 -1.61 17.43
CA LEU A 136 15.93 -0.93 16.16
C LEU A 136 15.97 0.59 16.30
N GLY A 137 15.21 1.13 17.25
CA GLY A 137 15.12 2.56 17.52
C GLY A 137 14.51 3.37 16.37
N PRO A 138 14.49 4.71 16.51
CA PRO A 138 13.84 5.60 15.55
C PRO A 138 14.60 5.73 14.22
N SER A 139 15.91 5.47 14.20
CA SER A 139 16.74 5.66 12.99
C SER A 139 16.73 4.44 12.07
N TYR A 140 16.95 3.24 12.61
CA TYR A 140 17.03 2.01 11.81
C TYR A 140 15.68 1.30 11.68
N GLY A 141 14.76 1.50 12.63
CA GLY A 141 13.42 0.90 12.63
C GLY A 141 12.62 1.21 11.36
N PRO A 142 12.42 2.49 10.99
CA PRO A 142 11.73 2.85 9.75
C PRO A 142 12.41 2.29 8.51
N LEU A 143 13.75 2.42 8.42
CA LEU A 143 14.52 1.96 7.27
C LEU A 143 14.37 0.46 7.03
N LEU A 144 14.47 -0.36 8.08
CA LEU A 144 14.32 -1.81 7.97
C LEU A 144 12.88 -2.21 7.67
N THR A 145 11.91 -1.53 8.28
CA THR A 145 10.49 -1.81 8.05
C THR A 145 10.10 -1.49 6.62
N GLU A 146 10.47 -0.32 6.10
CA GLU A 146 10.27 0.04 4.69
C GLU A 146 11.05 -0.86 3.75
N GLY A 147 12.26 -1.27 4.14
CA GLY A 147 13.10 -2.17 3.38
C GLY A 147 12.46 -3.52 3.05
N VAL A 148 11.56 -4.02 3.90
CA VAL A 148 10.82 -5.27 3.67
C VAL A 148 9.35 -5.06 3.29
N THR A 149 8.88 -3.81 3.24
CA THR A 149 7.48 -3.48 2.92
C THR A 149 7.37 -2.61 1.68
N LEU A 150 7.66 -1.31 1.81
CA LEU A 150 7.55 -0.32 0.74
C LEU A 150 8.57 -0.52 -0.37
N VAL A 151 9.82 -0.86 -0.06
CA VAL A 151 10.89 -1.02 -1.04
C VAL A 151 10.59 -2.15 -2.04
N PRO A 152 10.19 -3.37 -1.61
CA PRO A 152 9.74 -4.40 -2.54
C PRO A 152 8.57 -3.96 -3.41
N MET A 153 7.60 -3.22 -2.86
CA MET A 153 6.48 -2.65 -3.63
C MET A 153 6.96 -1.66 -4.69
N ALA A 154 7.91 -0.77 -4.35
CA ALA A 154 8.49 0.19 -5.27
C ALA A 154 9.29 -0.49 -6.40
N ILE A 155 10.09 -1.52 -6.07
CA ILE A 155 10.85 -2.32 -7.04
C ILE A 155 9.91 -3.00 -8.03
N LEU A 156 8.92 -3.75 -7.53
CA LEU A 156 7.99 -4.50 -8.38
C LEU A 156 7.15 -3.55 -9.23
N THR A 157 6.66 -2.45 -8.66
CA THR A 157 5.85 -1.47 -9.40
C THR A 157 6.68 -0.81 -10.50
N ALA A 158 7.90 -0.35 -10.20
CA ALA A 158 8.76 0.29 -11.19
C ALA A 158 9.19 -0.68 -12.30
N ALA A 159 9.46 -1.95 -11.97
CA ALA A 159 9.74 -2.98 -12.96
C ALA A 159 8.53 -3.23 -13.87
N SER A 160 7.32 -3.36 -13.30
CA SER A 160 6.08 -3.52 -14.08
C SER A 160 5.77 -2.29 -14.95
N VAL A 161 6.04 -1.08 -14.47
CA VAL A 161 5.89 0.15 -15.25
C VAL A 161 6.89 0.19 -16.40
N ALA A 162 8.16 -0.17 -16.17
CA ALA A 162 9.16 -0.26 -17.23
C ALA A 162 8.75 -1.27 -18.31
N ASP A 163 8.30 -2.47 -17.93
CA ASP A 163 7.82 -3.49 -18.85
C ASP A 163 6.60 -3.03 -19.67
N ASN A 164 5.66 -2.29 -19.05
CA ASN A 164 4.50 -1.74 -19.76
C ASN A 164 4.90 -0.63 -20.74
N LEU A 165 5.87 0.22 -20.38
CA LEU A 165 6.33 1.33 -21.21
C LEU A 165 7.26 0.90 -22.35
N GLU A 166 7.99 -0.21 -22.22
CA GLU A 166 8.71 -0.84 -23.35
C GLU A 166 7.76 -1.26 -24.48
N GLY A 167 6.51 -1.60 -24.16
CA GLY A 167 5.48 -1.95 -25.14
C GLY A 167 4.84 -0.74 -25.86
N VAL A 168 5.18 0.48 -25.47
CA VAL A 168 4.61 1.71 -26.03
C VAL A 168 5.46 2.19 -27.20
N ASP A 169 4.81 2.50 -28.33
CA ASP A 169 5.50 3.02 -29.51
C ASP A 169 5.79 4.52 -29.35
N LEU A 170 7.07 4.85 -29.15
CA LEU A 170 7.57 6.22 -29.05
C LEU A 170 8.29 6.68 -30.32
N SER A 171 8.13 5.97 -31.44
CA SER A 171 8.82 6.24 -32.72
C SER A 171 8.60 7.64 -33.30
N SER A 172 7.56 8.35 -32.85
CA SER A 172 7.25 9.73 -33.27
C SER A 172 8.04 10.81 -32.53
N MET A 173 8.73 10.50 -31.43
CA MET A 173 9.54 11.47 -30.67
C MET A 173 11.01 11.48 -31.08
N PRO A 174 11.72 12.62 -30.93
CA PRO A 174 13.17 12.66 -31.08
C PRO A 174 13.83 11.64 -30.13
N LYS A 175 14.79 10.85 -30.61
CA LYS A 175 15.40 9.73 -29.85
C LYS A 175 15.88 10.12 -28.44
N VAL A 176 16.46 11.31 -28.28
CA VAL A 176 16.93 11.84 -26.99
C VAL A 176 15.78 12.04 -25.99
N LEU A 177 14.60 12.45 -26.48
CA LEU A 177 13.38 12.54 -25.67
C LEU A 177 12.77 11.15 -25.47
N GLY A 178 12.73 10.30 -26.50
CA GLY A 178 12.16 8.95 -26.43
C GLY A 178 12.76 8.08 -25.32
N ASP A 179 14.08 8.18 -25.10
CA ASP A 179 14.78 7.34 -24.12
C ASP A 179 14.63 7.82 -22.66
N ALA A 180 14.49 9.12 -22.43
CA ALA A 180 14.42 9.70 -21.08
C ALA A 180 12.99 9.98 -20.59
N VAL A 181 12.05 10.24 -21.50
CA VAL A 181 10.67 10.62 -21.18
C VAL A 181 9.93 9.57 -20.37
N PRO A 182 10.02 8.25 -20.65
CA PRO A 182 9.28 7.25 -19.89
C PRO A 182 9.63 7.23 -18.40
N GLY A 183 10.93 7.30 -18.07
CA GLY A 183 11.41 7.28 -16.69
C GLY A 183 11.10 8.58 -15.95
N VAL A 184 11.46 9.73 -16.54
CA VAL A 184 11.22 11.05 -15.93
C VAL A 184 9.73 11.33 -15.79
N GLY A 185 8.93 11.00 -16.82
CA GLY A 185 7.49 11.15 -16.81
C GLY A 185 6.81 10.28 -15.75
N SER A 186 7.26 9.03 -15.58
CA SER A 186 6.76 8.14 -14.54
C SER A 186 7.07 8.66 -13.14
N TRP A 187 8.30 9.13 -12.91
CA TRP A 187 8.69 9.71 -11.62
C TRP A 187 7.91 10.99 -11.31
N ALA A 188 7.77 11.90 -12.27
CA ALA A 188 6.98 13.12 -12.11
C ALA A 188 5.51 12.81 -11.80
N THR A 189 4.92 11.85 -12.51
CA THR A 189 3.54 11.40 -12.27
C THR A 189 3.39 10.79 -10.88
N PHE A 190 4.33 9.92 -10.47
CA PHE A 190 4.36 9.35 -9.13
C PHE A 190 4.41 10.44 -8.05
N LYS A 191 5.34 11.40 -8.13
CA LYS A 191 5.47 12.49 -7.15
C LYS A 191 4.23 13.38 -7.12
N LEU A 192 3.57 13.61 -8.26
CA LEU A 192 2.32 14.36 -8.32
C LEU A 192 1.20 13.63 -7.56
N VAL A 193 1.02 12.33 -7.82
CA VAL A 193 0.05 11.51 -7.10
C VAL A 193 0.36 11.49 -5.61
N GLU A 194 1.61 11.25 -5.23
CA GLU A 194 2.05 11.20 -3.82
C GLU A 194 1.64 12.49 -3.09
N HIS A 195 1.88 13.66 -3.69
CA HIS A 195 1.51 14.96 -3.12
C HIS A 195 -0.01 15.18 -3.02
N ILE A 196 -0.77 14.75 -4.04
CA ILE A 196 -2.23 14.84 -4.01
C ILE A 196 -2.81 13.90 -2.94
N ALA A 197 -2.28 12.69 -2.86
CA ALA A 197 -2.69 11.68 -1.88
C ALA A 197 -2.42 12.16 -0.46
N GLU A 198 -1.25 12.73 -0.18
CA GLU A 198 -0.91 13.29 1.13
C GLU A 198 -1.98 14.27 1.62
N LYS A 199 -2.33 15.26 0.80
CA LYS A 199 -3.33 16.29 1.13
C LYS A 199 -4.71 15.70 1.39
N LEU A 200 -5.13 14.74 0.57
CA LEU A 200 -6.44 14.10 0.72
C LEU A 200 -6.50 13.23 1.98
N LEU A 201 -5.42 12.50 2.27
CA LEU A 201 -5.33 11.62 3.43
C LEU A 201 -5.30 12.41 4.74
N GLN A 202 -4.53 13.50 4.81
CA GLN A 202 -4.49 14.37 6.00
C GLN A 202 -5.89 14.91 6.38
N LYS A 203 -6.76 15.17 5.40
CA LYS A 203 -8.12 15.67 5.64
C LYS A 203 -9.09 14.61 6.17
N HIS A 204 -8.90 13.34 5.80
CA HIS A 204 -9.90 12.28 6.06
C HIS A 204 -9.43 11.19 7.02
N ILE A 205 -8.20 11.28 7.54
CA ILE A 205 -7.65 10.24 8.41
C ILE A 205 -8.56 9.98 9.62
N GLY A 206 -8.84 8.70 9.90
CA GLY A 206 -9.67 8.28 11.02
C GLY A 206 -11.18 8.56 10.92
N THR A 207 -11.67 9.13 9.81
CA THR A 207 -13.12 9.40 9.64
C THR A 207 -13.94 8.15 9.34
N MET A 208 -13.34 7.15 8.72
CA MET A 208 -13.94 5.84 8.40
C MET A 208 -12.85 4.77 8.38
N PHE A 209 -13.24 3.50 8.46
CA PHE A 209 -12.32 2.36 8.48
C PHE A 209 -11.27 2.41 7.36
N TRP A 210 -11.66 2.74 6.12
CA TRP A 210 -10.72 2.78 4.98
C TRP A 210 -9.70 3.92 5.03
N TYR A 211 -9.94 4.95 5.84
CA TYR A 211 -8.99 6.03 6.13
C TYR A 211 -8.24 5.83 7.46
N THR A 212 -8.24 4.59 7.97
CA THR A 212 -7.31 4.15 9.03
C THR A 212 -6.02 3.64 8.39
N ARG A 213 -4.92 3.57 9.15
CA ARG A 213 -3.62 3.08 8.64
C ARG A 213 -3.73 1.68 8.07
N MET A 214 -4.36 0.78 8.83
CA MET A 214 -4.62 -0.59 8.39
C MET A 214 -5.64 -0.68 7.25
N GLY A 215 -6.69 0.13 7.30
CA GLY A 215 -7.72 0.13 6.25
C GLY A 215 -7.17 0.54 4.90
N MET A 216 -6.25 1.51 4.85
CA MET A 216 -5.56 1.90 3.61
C MET A 216 -4.70 0.76 3.07
N GLU A 217 -3.92 0.08 3.90
CA GLU A 217 -3.09 -1.05 3.45
C GLU A 217 -3.94 -2.20 2.90
N ILE A 218 -5.05 -2.53 3.58
CA ILE A 218 -6.00 -3.56 3.11
C ILE A 218 -6.65 -3.13 1.78
N PHE A 219 -7.09 -1.88 1.69
CA PHE A 219 -7.70 -1.34 0.47
C PHE A 219 -6.74 -1.36 -0.71
N LEU A 220 -5.49 -0.94 -0.49
CA LEU A 220 -4.45 -0.93 -1.52
C LEU A 220 -4.06 -2.35 -1.92
N ALA A 221 -3.89 -3.27 -0.97
CA ALA A 221 -3.63 -4.68 -1.27
C ALA A 221 -4.78 -5.32 -2.07
N GLY A 222 -6.03 -4.99 -1.73
CA GLY A 222 -7.21 -5.37 -2.51
C GLY A 222 -7.19 -4.78 -3.92
N SER A 223 -6.81 -3.51 -4.06
CA SER A 223 -6.71 -2.83 -5.36
C SER A 223 -5.63 -3.46 -6.26
N TYR A 224 -4.46 -3.79 -5.71
CA TYR A 224 -3.43 -4.54 -6.43
C TYR A 224 -3.92 -5.94 -6.82
N THR A 225 -4.73 -6.59 -5.97
CA THR A 225 -5.29 -7.92 -6.24
C THR A 225 -6.29 -7.89 -7.40
N VAL A 226 -7.14 -6.86 -7.47
CA VAL A 226 -8.05 -6.63 -8.59
C VAL A 226 -7.31 -6.29 -9.87
N PHE A 227 -6.23 -5.50 -9.77
CA PHE A 227 -5.41 -5.12 -10.91
C PHE A 227 -4.65 -6.30 -11.53
N ALA A 228 -4.04 -7.15 -10.70
CA ALA A 228 -3.22 -8.28 -11.12
C ALA A 228 -3.67 -9.61 -10.46
N PRO A 229 -4.82 -10.16 -10.85
CA PRO A 229 -5.31 -11.42 -10.28
C PRO A 229 -4.35 -12.57 -10.61
N SER A 230 -4.03 -13.38 -9.60
CA SER A 230 -3.02 -14.43 -9.72
C SER A 230 -3.39 -15.69 -8.93
N LYS A 231 -3.01 -16.87 -9.45
CA LYS A 231 -3.17 -18.16 -8.73
C LYS A 231 -2.32 -18.22 -7.46
N TYR A 232 -1.23 -17.44 -7.41
CA TYR A 232 -0.33 -17.37 -6.27
C TYR A 232 -0.93 -16.63 -5.07
N LEU A 233 -2.09 -15.97 -5.23
CA LEU A 233 -2.81 -15.33 -4.12
C LEU A 233 -3.25 -16.33 -3.04
N ALA A 234 -3.32 -17.63 -3.36
CA ALA A 234 -3.51 -18.67 -2.34
C ALA A 234 -2.41 -18.64 -1.26
N LEU A 235 -1.18 -18.21 -1.61
CA LEU A 235 -0.09 -18.03 -0.66
C LEU A 235 -0.32 -16.86 0.30
N ALA A 236 -1.23 -15.93 -0.03
CA ALA A 236 -1.57 -14.81 0.83
C ALA A 236 -2.63 -15.13 1.89
N ILE A 237 -3.24 -16.34 1.87
CA ILE A 237 -4.25 -16.75 2.84
C ILE A 237 -3.75 -16.62 4.29
N PRO A 238 -2.53 -17.09 4.66
CA PRO A 238 -2.01 -16.89 6.01
C PRO A 238 -1.88 -15.42 6.39
N ALA A 239 -1.48 -14.56 5.45
CA ALA A 239 -1.33 -13.13 5.69
C ALA A 239 -2.68 -12.44 5.92
N LEU A 240 -3.71 -12.83 5.17
CA LEU A 240 -5.08 -12.36 5.37
C LEU A 240 -5.62 -12.78 6.74
N VAL A 241 -5.44 -14.05 7.12
CA VAL A 241 -5.86 -14.56 8.43
C VAL A 241 -5.12 -13.85 9.57
N HIS A 242 -3.79 -13.71 9.45
CA HIS A 242 -2.99 -12.96 10.41
C HIS A 242 -3.50 -11.53 10.58
N THR A 243 -3.71 -10.82 9.48
CA THR A 243 -4.15 -9.42 9.51
C THR A 243 -5.55 -9.29 10.10
N ALA A 244 -6.48 -10.18 9.76
CA ALA A 244 -7.85 -10.11 10.24
C ALA A 244 -8.02 -10.50 11.72
N MET A 245 -7.23 -11.47 12.21
CA MET A 245 -7.48 -12.09 13.52
C MET A 245 -6.40 -11.84 14.58
N PHE A 246 -5.16 -11.57 14.17
CA PHE A 246 -4.00 -11.55 15.07
C PHE A 246 -3.27 -10.21 15.10
N ASN A 247 -3.63 -9.26 14.22
CA ASN A 247 -2.99 -7.96 14.16
C ASN A 247 -3.69 -6.96 15.11
N PRO A 248 -3.04 -6.51 16.20
CA PRO A 248 -3.63 -5.58 17.17
C PRO A 248 -3.77 -4.13 16.65
N HIS A 249 -3.30 -3.86 15.43
CA HIS A 249 -3.41 -2.55 14.78
C HIS A 249 -4.72 -2.40 14.00
N VAL A 250 -5.49 -3.48 13.79
CA VAL A 250 -6.80 -3.39 13.15
C VAL A 250 -7.82 -2.87 14.16
N ASP A 251 -8.58 -1.84 13.78
CA ASP A 251 -9.59 -1.22 14.63
C ASP A 251 -10.85 -2.11 14.78
N THR A 252 -10.72 -3.19 15.56
CA THR A 252 -11.80 -4.13 15.86
C THR A 252 -11.86 -4.43 17.36
N PRO A 253 -13.03 -4.79 17.92
CA PRO A 253 -13.15 -5.16 19.32
C PRO A 253 -12.23 -6.32 19.73
N THR A 254 -12.06 -7.32 18.86
CA THR A 254 -11.20 -8.49 19.12
C THR A 254 -9.71 -8.12 19.17
N ALA A 255 -9.25 -7.26 18.25
CA ALA A 255 -7.89 -6.76 18.27
C ALA A 255 -7.60 -5.88 19.51
N MET A 256 -8.59 -5.10 19.95
CA MET A 256 -8.51 -4.31 21.19
C MET A 256 -8.41 -5.22 22.42
N GLU A 257 -9.22 -6.28 22.47
CA GLU A 257 -9.15 -7.27 23.55
C GLU A 257 -7.77 -7.96 23.59
N LEU A 258 -7.26 -8.38 22.43
CA LEU A 258 -5.92 -8.97 22.31
C LEU A 258 -4.83 -8.01 22.82
N LEU A 259 -4.91 -6.73 22.47
CA LEU A 259 -3.98 -5.71 22.96
C LEU A 259 -4.12 -5.49 24.47
N ASN A 260 -5.34 -5.51 25.00
CA ASN A 260 -5.58 -5.39 26.44
C ASN A 260 -5.04 -6.59 27.22
N THR A 261 -5.03 -7.81 26.66
CA THR A 261 -4.43 -8.96 27.35
C THR A 261 -2.96 -8.76 27.69
N THR A 262 -2.21 -8.05 26.84
CA THR A 262 -0.79 -7.73 27.10
C THR A 262 -0.66 -6.50 27.98
N MET A 263 -1.43 -5.44 27.76
CA MET A 263 -1.31 -4.23 28.58
C MET A 263 -1.71 -4.44 30.05
N LEU A 264 -2.65 -5.36 30.30
CA LEU A 264 -3.10 -5.69 31.65
C LEU A 264 -2.00 -6.30 32.51
N THR A 265 -0.95 -6.90 31.93
CA THR A 265 0.20 -7.38 32.71
C THR A 265 0.92 -6.24 33.42
N ASP A 266 0.89 -5.05 32.81
CA ASP A 266 1.46 -3.81 33.37
C ASP A 266 0.41 -2.95 34.08
N ASN A 267 -0.76 -3.53 34.34
CA ASN A 267 -1.95 -2.89 34.93
C ASN A 267 -2.62 -1.83 34.06
N TRP A 268 -2.26 -1.72 32.78
CA TRP A 268 -2.88 -0.76 31.85
C TRP A 268 -3.98 -1.41 31.01
N MET A 269 -5.00 -0.65 30.64
CA MET A 269 -6.06 -1.07 29.73
C MET A 269 -6.44 0.09 28.80
N ILE A 270 -6.54 -0.17 27.50
CA ILE A 270 -7.12 0.78 26.54
C ILE A 270 -8.64 0.66 26.59
N LEU A 271 -9.30 1.80 26.83
CA LEU A 271 -10.75 1.94 26.83
C LEU A 271 -11.29 2.31 25.45
N ASP A 272 -10.62 3.24 24.77
CA ASP A 272 -10.97 3.68 23.43
C ASP A 272 -9.72 4.11 22.67
N ARG A 273 -9.75 3.99 21.34
CA ARG A 273 -8.64 4.34 20.45
C ARG A 273 -9.19 4.86 19.13
N ARG A 274 -8.64 5.98 18.67
CA ARG A 274 -8.95 6.60 17.38
C ARG A 274 -7.69 6.96 16.62
N GLU A 275 -7.79 6.93 15.30
CA GLU A 275 -6.74 7.35 14.39
C GLU A 275 -6.65 8.88 14.34
N SER A 276 -5.43 9.39 14.24
CA SER A 276 -5.10 10.81 14.07
C SER A 276 -3.98 10.97 13.05
N VAL A 277 -3.80 12.20 12.54
CA VAL A 277 -2.73 12.57 11.61
C VAL A 277 -1.34 12.24 12.21
N THR A 278 -1.17 12.39 13.51
CA THR A 278 0.11 12.18 14.20
C THR A 278 0.31 10.79 14.77
N GLY A 279 -0.71 9.94 14.80
CA GLY A 279 -0.63 8.60 15.39
C GLY A 279 -1.98 8.12 15.89
N TYR A 280 -2.01 7.51 17.06
CA TYR A 280 -3.24 7.12 17.74
C TYR A 280 -3.55 8.08 18.89
N ILE A 281 -4.82 8.44 19.05
CA ILE A 281 -5.36 9.01 20.28
C ILE A 281 -6.06 7.88 21.02
N SER A 282 -5.66 7.61 22.26
CA SER A 282 -6.22 6.52 23.05
C SER A 282 -6.53 6.97 24.46
N VAL A 283 -7.66 6.53 24.99
CA VAL A 283 -8.00 6.67 26.40
C VAL A 283 -7.53 5.39 27.08
N VAL A 284 -6.62 5.52 28.03
CA VAL A 284 -6.01 4.39 28.73
C VAL A 284 -6.28 4.53 30.22
N GLU A 285 -6.54 3.43 30.90
CA GLU A 285 -6.78 3.38 32.34
C GLU A 285 -5.75 2.49 33.02
N GLN A 286 -5.22 2.97 34.14
CA GLN A 286 -4.38 2.20 35.03
C GLN A 286 -5.25 1.54 36.10
N THR A 287 -5.38 0.21 36.03
CA THR A 287 -6.27 -0.58 36.87
C THR A 287 -5.91 -0.51 38.35
N ARG A 288 -4.62 -0.35 38.68
CA ARG A 288 -4.14 -0.26 40.07
C ARG A 288 -4.40 1.09 40.73
N SER A 289 -4.05 2.19 40.07
CA SER A 289 -4.20 3.55 40.61
C SER A 289 -5.53 4.20 40.23
N LYS A 290 -6.33 3.53 39.39
CA LYS A 290 -7.62 4.02 38.87
C LYS A 290 -7.48 5.37 38.17
N MET A 291 -6.33 5.57 37.54
CA MET A 291 -6.00 6.79 36.81
C MET A 291 -6.34 6.57 35.34
N ARG A 292 -7.15 7.46 34.77
CA ARG A 292 -7.50 7.47 33.35
C ARG A 292 -6.74 8.59 32.66
N VAL A 293 -5.97 8.27 31.64
CA VAL A 293 -5.14 9.20 30.89
C VAL A 293 -5.56 9.22 29.43
N LEU A 294 -5.42 10.39 28.81
CA LEU A 294 -5.48 10.49 27.35
C LEU A 294 -4.05 10.37 26.82
N ARG A 295 -3.79 9.38 25.98
CA ARG A 295 -2.52 9.19 25.30
C ARG A 295 -2.66 9.66 23.85
N ALA A 296 -1.84 10.61 23.44
CA ALA A 296 -1.65 10.98 22.05
C ALA A 296 -0.27 10.50 21.60
N ASP A 297 -0.27 9.38 20.87
CA ASP A 297 0.92 8.76 20.32
C ASP A 297 2.00 8.44 21.39
N HIS A 298 3.11 9.19 21.42
CA HIS A 298 4.16 9.05 22.41
C HIS A 298 3.99 9.93 23.66
N SER A 299 2.94 10.74 23.73
CA SER A 299 2.66 11.67 24.84
C SER A 299 1.45 11.24 25.67
N LEU A 300 1.54 11.41 27.00
CA LEU A 300 0.40 11.35 27.90
C LEU A 300 -0.10 12.79 28.12
N LEU A 301 -1.29 13.08 27.62
CA LEU A 301 -1.96 14.36 27.69
C LEU A 301 -2.91 14.34 28.90
N GLY A 302 -2.32 14.50 30.08
CA GLY A 302 -3.06 14.59 31.35
C GLY A 302 -3.75 13.29 31.77
N GLY A 303 -4.55 13.39 32.83
CA GLY A 303 -5.33 12.28 33.36
C GLY A 303 -6.14 12.67 34.59
N ASP A 304 -7.12 11.83 34.92
CA ASP A 304 -8.01 11.99 36.08
C ASP A 304 -8.07 10.69 36.88
N TRP A 305 -8.30 10.78 38.19
CA TRP A 305 -8.58 9.61 39.01
C TRP A 305 -10.06 9.25 38.90
N ALA A 306 -10.36 8.16 38.20
CA ALA A 306 -11.73 7.72 37.93
C ALA A 306 -12.54 7.46 39.21
N GLU A 307 -11.88 7.03 40.30
CA GLU A 307 -12.51 6.67 41.57
C GLU A 307 -12.26 7.68 42.72
N TRP A 308 -11.26 8.58 42.61
CA TRP A 308 -10.93 9.55 43.66
C TRP A 308 -11.48 10.95 43.32
N ARG A 309 -12.81 11.06 43.37
CA ARG A 309 -13.55 12.31 43.13
C ARG A 309 -14.02 12.91 44.45
N GLY A 310 -13.15 13.65 45.13
CA GLY A 310 -13.58 14.58 46.17
C GLY A 310 -14.34 15.78 45.57
N ASN A 311 -14.49 16.87 46.32
CA ASN A 311 -15.05 18.15 45.84
C ASN A 311 -14.08 18.99 44.97
N GLN A 312 -12.98 18.41 44.49
CA GLN A 312 -11.98 19.14 43.70
C GLN A 312 -12.30 19.07 42.21
N VAL A 313 -12.30 20.24 41.57
CA VAL A 313 -12.42 20.40 40.12
C VAL A 313 -11.14 19.88 39.48
N THR A 314 -11.25 18.86 38.65
CA THR A 314 -10.14 18.31 37.87
C THR A 314 -9.60 19.36 36.90
N GLU A 315 -8.28 19.51 36.80
CA GLU A 315 -7.69 20.31 35.73
C GLU A 315 -8.10 19.72 34.37
N PRO A 316 -8.79 20.49 33.51
CA PRO A 316 -9.23 19.97 32.23
C PRO A 316 -8.02 19.75 31.33
N ILE A 317 -7.95 18.58 30.68
CA ILE A 317 -6.94 18.28 29.65
C ILE A 317 -6.96 19.34 28.53
N TYR A 318 -8.09 20.03 28.37
CA TYR A 318 -8.23 21.21 27.51
C TYR A 318 -7.13 22.27 27.70
N ALA A 319 -6.72 22.55 28.95
CA ALA A 319 -5.67 23.53 29.21
C ALA A 319 -4.31 23.11 28.61
N ILE A 320 -4.01 21.81 28.62
CA ILE A 320 -2.80 21.25 28.00
C ILE A 320 -2.88 21.36 26.48
N PHE A 321 -4.04 21.09 25.87
CA PHE A 321 -4.24 21.25 24.43
C PHE A 321 -4.07 22.70 23.95
N VAL A 322 -4.60 23.66 24.71
CA VAL A 322 -4.46 25.09 24.43
C VAL A 322 -3.01 25.56 24.63
N MET A 323 -2.32 25.08 25.68
CA MET A 323 -0.96 25.52 25.98
C MET A 323 0.12 24.89 25.08
N LEU A 324 -0.05 23.64 24.64
CA LEU A 324 1.00 22.93 23.90
C LEU A 324 0.91 23.06 22.37
N GLU A 325 -0.18 23.62 21.81
CA GLU A 325 -0.53 23.52 20.38
C GLU A 325 -0.40 22.08 19.80
N ALA A 326 -0.29 21.06 20.65
CA ALA A 326 0.24 19.75 20.29
C ALA A 326 -0.77 18.86 19.57
N VAL A 327 -2.03 19.29 19.53
CA VAL A 327 -3.06 18.70 18.67
C VAL A 327 -3.62 19.79 17.79
N ARG A 328 -3.19 19.79 16.54
CA ARG A 328 -3.89 20.50 15.47
C ARG A 328 -5.25 19.84 15.32
N LEU A 329 -6.27 20.45 15.90
CA LEU A 329 -7.66 20.07 15.61
C LEU A 329 -7.85 20.25 14.11
N VAL A 330 -8.37 19.21 13.44
CA VAL A 330 -8.67 19.28 12.00
C VAL A 330 -9.65 20.43 11.81
N GLU A 331 -9.26 21.43 11.02
CA GLU A 331 -10.16 22.53 10.67
C GLU A 331 -11.40 21.95 9.99
N ARG A 332 -12.55 22.12 10.63
CA ARG A 332 -13.83 21.74 10.04
C ARG A 332 -14.23 22.83 9.05
N GLU A 333 -14.65 22.45 7.85
CA GLU A 333 -15.15 23.40 6.84
C GLU A 333 -16.31 24.25 7.37
N VAL A 334 -17.09 23.70 8.32
CA VAL A 334 -18.14 24.42 9.03
C VAL A 334 -17.78 24.44 10.52
N PRO A 335 -17.47 25.62 11.10
CA PRO A 335 -17.28 25.76 12.53
C PRO A 335 -18.57 25.37 13.25
N VAL A 336 -18.47 24.49 14.24
CA VAL A 336 -19.57 24.19 15.15
C VAL A 336 -19.48 25.17 16.31
N ALA A 337 -20.58 25.80 16.69
CA ALA A 337 -20.61 26.67 17.87
C ALA A 337 -20.22 25.86 19.12
N ASP A 338 -19.45 26.46 20.03
CA ASP A 338 -18.90 25.76 21.20
C ASP A 338 -19.98 25.06 22.05
N ALA A 339 -21.19 25.63 22.12
CA ALA A 339 -22.32 25.04 22.84
C ALA A 339 -22.78 23.70 22.25
N ASP A 340 -22.55 23.48 20.96
CA ASP A 340 -22.94 22.29 20.21
C ASP A 340 -21.74 21.37 19.91
N ALA A 341 -20.53 21.78 20.29
CA ALA A 341 -19.30 21.03 20.07
C ALA A 341 -19.23 19.84 21.04
N LYS A 342 -19.49 18.63 20.51
CA LYS A 342 -19.28 17.37 21.24
C LYS A 342 -17.89 16.83 20.94
N ALA A 343 -17.08 16.61 21.98
CA ALA A 343 -15.74 16.02 21.88
C ALA A 343 -15.75 14.55 21.40
N LEU A 344 -16.92 13.90 21.44
CA LEU A 344 -17.15 12.53 20.98
C LEU A 344 -18.43 12.51 20.15
N VAL A 345 -18.30 12.20 18.86
CA VAL A 345 -19.44 11.78 18.04
C VAL A 345 -19.51 10.26 18.20
N MET A 346 -20.61 9.76 18.78
CA MET A 346 -20.92 8.32 18.81
C MET A 346 -21.22 7.79 17.41
#